data_AF-A0A229P5F4-F1
#
_entry.id   AF-A0A229P5F4-F1
#
_cell.length_a   1.000
_cell.length_b   1.000
_cell.length_c   1.000
_cell.angle_alpha   90.00
_cell.angle_beta   90.00
_cell.angle_gamma   90.00
#
_symmetry.space_group_name_H-M   'P 1'
#
loop_
_entity.id
_entity.type
_entity.pdbx_description
1 polymer ?
#
loop_
_entity_poly.entity_id
_entity_poly.type
_entity_poly.pdbx_seq_one_letter_code
_entity_poly.pdbx_strand_id
1 'polypeptide(L)'
;MSISFTSSIISRLKREIADIQKQSTNDKIKREKALSKIKQLQKNVKMSSSPTDLSSKMTQIAKLTEKAAQIEASQTALAKQLAAKNAELRQQLAKDAPLGNK
;
A
#
# COMPACT_ATOMS: atom_id res chain seq x y z
N MET A 1 -24.87 8.96 23.12
CA MET A 1 -24.88 7.72 22.31
C MET A 1 -24.70 6.54 23.25
N SER A 2 -25.34 5.41 22.98
CA SER A 2 -25.10 4.19 23.77
C SER A 2 -23.64 3.77 23.62
N ILE A 3 -23.00 3.38 24.72
CA ILE A 3 -21.60 2.91 24.78
C ILE A 3 -21.34 1.77 23.76
N SER A 4 -22.38 0.98 23.46
CA SER A 4 -22.34 -0.09 22.46
C SER A 4 -22.14 0.39 21.01
N PHE A 5 -22.66 1.56 20.65
CA PHE A 5 -22.56 2.10 19.29
C PHE A 5 -21.14 2.60 18.99
N THR A 6 -20.55 3.36 19.93
CA THR A 6 -19.17 3.86 19.82
C THR A 6 -18.15 2.71 19.78
N SER A 7 -18.34 1.68 20.61
CA SER A 7 -17.49 0.47 20.62
C SER A 7 -17.51 -0.29 19.28
N SER A 8 -18.68 -0.36 18.62
CA SER A 8 -18.82 -0.99 17.30
C SER A 8 -18.06 -0.22 16.22
N ILE A 9 -18.15 1.11 16.23
CA ILE A 9 -17.42 1.99 15.29
C ILE A 9 -15.91 1.84 15.48
N ILE A 10 -15.42 1.87 16.72
CA ILE A 10 -14.01 1.70 17.03
C ILE A 10 -13.49 0.35 16.52
N SER A 11 -14.26 -0.73 16.74
CA SER A 11 -13.90 -2.08 16.30
C SER A 11 -13.83 -2.17 14.78
N ARG A 12 -14.80 -1.57 14.08
CA ARG A 12 -14.79 -1.47 12.62
C ARG A 12 -13.57 -0.69 12.11
N LEU A 13 -13.27 0.47 12.69
CA LEU A 13 -12.12 1.29 12.29
C LEU A 13 -10.80 0.55 12.49
N LYS A 14 -10.64 -0.17 13.60
CA LYS A 14 -9.44 -1.00 13.85
C LYS A 14 -9.28 -2.08 12.77
N ARG A 15 -10.37 -2.73 12.38
CA ARG A 15 -10.35 -3.75 11.30
C ARG A 15 -9.99 -3.13 9.96
N GLU A 16 -10.63 -2.02 9.59
CA GLU A 16 -10.33 -1.29 8.34
C GLU A 16 -8.85 -0.87 8.28
N ILE A 17 -8.29 -0.37 9.39
CA ILE A 17 -6.86 -0.01 9.49
C ILE A 17 -5.96 -1.23 9.27
N ALA A 18 -6.27 -2.35 9.93
CA ALA A 18 -5.49 -3.59 9.78
C ALA A 18 -5.53 -4.12 8.33
N ASP A 19 -6.69 -4.06 7.68
CA ASP A 19 -6.85 -4.46 6.28
C ASP A 19 -6.04 -3.56 5.33
N ILE A 20 -6.06 -2.23 5.55
CA ILE A 20 -5.24 -1.28 4.77
C ILE A 20 -3.73 -1.54 4.97
N GLN A 21 -3.29 -1.83 6.20
CA GLN A 21 -1.88 -2.17 6.49
C GLN A 21 -1.44 -3.45 5.78
N LYS A 22 -2.30 -4.48 5.79
CA LYS A 22 -2.07 -5.74 5.08
C LYS A 22 -1.96 -5.51 3.57
N GLN A 23 -2.87 -4.72 3.01
CA GLN A 23 -2.86 -4.38 1.58
C GLN A 23 -1.58 -3.62 1.20
N SER A 24 -1.19 -2.61 1.99
CA SER A 24 0.04 -1.84 1.76
C SER A 24 1.30 -2.73 1.77
N THR A 25 1.37 -3.68 2.69
CA THR A 25 2.46 -4.67 2.78
C THR A 25 2.50 -5.58 1.55
N ASN A 26 1.34 -6.09 1.12
CA ASN A 26 1.25 -6.92 -0.09
C ASN A 26 1.69 -6.17 -1.34
N ASP A 27 1.30 -4.90 -1.46
CA ASP A 27 1.67 -4.06 -2.59
C ASP A 27 3.17 -3.71 -2.56
N LYS A 28 3.77 -3.52 -1.38
CA LYS A 28 5.22 -3.39 -1.23
C LYS A 28 5.96 -4.62 -1.78
N ILE A 29 5.52 -5.82 -1.40
CA ILE A 29 6.12 -7.08 -1.86
C ILE A 29 6.00 -7.21 -3.40
N LYS A 30 4.84 -6.85 -3.97
CA LYS A 30 4.65 -6.86 -5.43
C LYS A 30 5.58 -5.88 -6.14
N ARG A 31 5.76 -4.68 -5.58
CA ARG A 31 6.69 -3.67 -6.09
C ARG A 31 8.12 -4.18 -6.07
N GLU A 32 8.58 -4.72 -4.94
CA GLU A 32 9.92 -5.28 -4.80
C GLU A 32 10.18 -6.39 -5.82
N LYS A 33 9.24 -7.31 -6.01
CA LYS A 33 9.34 -8.36 -7.04
C LYS A 33 9.45 -7.77 -8.45
N ALA A 34 8.67 -6.75 -8.78
CA ALA A 34 8.73 -6.07 -10.07
C ALA A 34 10.10 -5.39 -10.28
N LEU A 35 10.62 -4.68 -9.27
CA LEU A 35 11.92 -4.01 -9.30
C LEU A 35 13.08 -5.01 -9.43
N SER A 36 13.04 -6.13 -8.69
CA SER A 36 14.01 -7.21 -8.83
C SER A 36 14.01 -7.78 -10.25
N LYS A 37 12.84 -7.97 -10.85
CA LYS A 37 12.73 -8.46 -12.23
C LYS A 37 13.27 -7.44 -13.25
N ILE A 38 12.97 -6.15 -13.07
CA ILE A 38 13.55 -5.07 -13.88
C ILE A 38 15.07 -5.11 -13.82
N LYS A 39 15.64 -5.19 -12.61
CA LYS A 39 17.10 -5.24 -12.42
C LYS A 39 17.74 -6.44 -13.12
N GLN A 40 17.10 -7.62 -13.05
CA GLN A 40 17.55 -8.80 -13.79
C GLN A 40 17.48 -8.58 -15.31
N LEU A 41 16.36 -8.05 -15.82
CA LEU A 41 16.20 -7.78 -17.25
C LEU A 41 17.21 -6.74 -17.75
N GLN A 42 17.47 -5.69 -16.98
CA GLN A 42 18.49 -4.70 -17.30
C GLN A 42 19.89 -5.32 -17.38
N LYS A 43 20.24 -6.23 -16.46
CA LYS A 43 21.51 -6.99 -16.55
C LYS A 43 21.54 -7.86 -17.82
N ASN A 44 20.44 -8.53 -18.14
CA ASN A 44 20.34 -9.38 -19.30
C ASN A 44 20.36 -8.61 -20.63
N VAL A 45 19.85 -7.38 -20.65
CA VAL A 45 19.94 -6.44 -21.79
C VAL A 45 21.40 -6.10 -22.06
N LYS A 46 22.19 -5.80 -21.02
CA LYS A 46 23.64 -5.50 -21.16
C LYS A 46 24.46 -6.66 -21.71
N MET A 47 23.98 -7.89 -21.55
CA MET A 47 24.64 -9.11 -22.02
C MET A 47 24.06 -9.65 -23.33
N SER A 48 22.99 -9.05 -23.84
CA SER A 48 22.32 -9.55 -25.04
C SER A 48 22.91 -8.95 -26.31
N SER A 49 23.20 -9.81 -27.28
CA SER A 49 23.76 -9.45 -28.59
C SER A 49 22.71 -9.47 -29.71
N SER A 50 21.48 -9.89 -29.44
CA SER A 50 20.40 -9.98 -30.44
C SER A 50 19.45 -8.77 -30.38
N PRO A 51 19.24 -8.03 -31.48
CA PRO A 51 18.33 -6.87 -31.53
C PRO A 51 16.88 -7.19 -31.14
N THR A 52 16.38 -8.35 -31.55
CA THR A 52 14.99 -8.78 -31.28
C THR A 52 14.77 -9.11 -29.81
N ASP A 53 15.77 -9.74 -29.17
CA ASP A 53 15.76 -10.04 -27.74
C ASP A 53 15.89 -8.77 -26.88
N LEU A 54 16.74 -7.83 -27.32
CA LEU A 54 16.87 -6.50 -26.71
C LEU A 54 15.53 -5.75 -26.71
N SER A 55 14.87 -5.64 -27.86
CA SER A 55 13.58 -4.94 -28.00
C SER A 55 12.49 -5.55 -27.10
N SER A 56 12.42 -6.88 -27.06
CA SER A 56 11.46 -7.61 -26.22
C SER A 56 11.68 -7.36 -24.73
N LYS A 57 12.95 -7.41 -24.28
CA LYS A 57 13.33 -7.14 -22.88
C LYS A 57 13.10 -5.68 -22.48
N MET A 58 13.38 -4.73 -23.37
CA MET A 58 13.11 -3.31 -23.14
C MET A 58 11.61 -3.05 -22.98
N THR A 59 10.77 -3.66 -23.81
CA THR A 59 9.31 -3.60 -23.67
C THR A 59 8.85 -4.18 -22.33
N GLN A 60 9.42 -5.30 -21.92
CA GLN A 60 9.10 -5.91 -20.63
C GLN A 60 9.54 -5.04 -19.44
N ILE A 61 10.70 -4.40 -19.53
CA ILE A 61 11.17 -3.42 -18.54
C ILE A 61 10.19 -2.25 -18.44
N ALA A 62 9.78 -1.67 -19.58
CA ALA A 62 8.83 -0.56 -19.59
C ALA A 62 7.51 -0.91 -18.90
N LYS A 63 6.92 -2.06 -19.24
CA LYS A 63 5.67 -2.57 -18.60
C LYS A 63 5.83 -2.78 -17.09
N LEU A 64 6.94 -3.36 -16.65
CA LEU A 64 7.19 -3.60 -15.23
C LEU A 64 7.43 -2.28 -14.46
N THR A 65 8.08 -1.30 -15.09
CA THR A 65 8.30 0.03 -14.51
C THR A 65 6.98 0.77 -14.34
N GLU A 66 6.11 0.76 -15.35
CA GLU A 66 4.78 1.33 -15.27
C GLU A 66 3.96 0.68 -14.15
N LYS A 67 3.99 -0.65 -14.06
CA LYS A 67 3.34 -1.39 -12.98
C LYS A 67 3.89 -1.00 -11.60
N ALA A 68 5.20 -0.81 -11.46
CA ALA A 68 5.81 -0.37 -10.21
C ALA A 68 5.34 1.05 -9.82
N ALA A 69 5.23 1.97 -10.79
CA ALA A 69 4.71 3.31 -10.57
C ALA A 69 3.22 3.31 -10.16
N GLN A 70 2.40 2.47 -10.79
CA GLN A 70 1.00 2.30 -10.40
C GLN A 70 0.87 1.78 -8.96
N ILE A 71 1.70 0.82 -8.57
CA ILE A 71 1.74 0.31 -7.20
C ILE A 71 2.14 1.40 -6.21
N GLU A 72 3.11 2.25 -6.56
CA GLU A 72 3.55 3.38 -5.72
C GLU A 72 2.45 4.45 -5.55
N ALA A 73 1.70 4.73 -6.61
CA ALA A 73 0.52 5.60 -6.52
C ALA A 73 -0.55 5.00 -5.59
N SER A 74 -0.82 3.69 -5.71
CA SER A 74 -1.73 2.97 -4.80
C SER A 74 -1.25 3.04 -3.35
N GLN A 75 0.04 2.81 -3.09
CA GLN A 75 0.61 2.92 -1.74
C GLN A 75 0.45 4.32 -1.14
N THR A 76 0.64 5.36 -1.96
CA THR A 76 0.41 6.75 -1.54
C THR A 76 -1.06 6.99 -1.18
N ALA A 77 -1.99 6.46 -1.96
CA ALA A 77 -3.42 6.56 -1.68
C ALA A 77 -3.78 5.81 -0.37
N LEU A 78 -3.27 4.59 -0.19
CA LEU A 78 -3.46 3.81 1.03
C LEU A 78 -2.87 4.50 2.26
N ALA A 79 -1.71 5.15 2.14
CA ALA A 79 -1.11 5.92 3.22
C ALA A 79 -2.00 7.10 3.66
N LYS A 80 -2.59 7.83 2.70
CA LYS A 80 -3.56 8.90 2.97
C LYS A 80 -4.81 8.35 3.68
N GLN A 81 -5.36 7.24 3.19
CA GLN A 81 -6.51 6.59 3.82
C GLN A 81 -6.19 6.12 5.25
N LEU A 82 -5.01 5.54 5.47
CA LEU A 82 -4.56 5.10 6.78
C LEU A 82 -4.41 6.28 7.75
N ALA A 83 -3.88 7.41 7.31
CA ALA A 83 -3.78 8.62 8.12
C ALA A 83 -5.18 9.13 8.52
N ALA A 84 -6.11 9.21 7.57
CA ALA A 84 -7.49 9.63 7.82
C ALA A 84 -8.21 8.70 8.81
N LYS A 85 -8.12 7.38 8.61
CA LYS A 85 -8.75 6.38 9.48
C LYS A 85 -8.15 6.36 10.89
N ASN A 86 -6.84 6.56 11.02
CA ASN A 86 -6.21 6.71 12.34
C ASN A 86 -6.66 8.01 13.04
N ALA A 87 -6.84 9.11 12.31
CA ALA A 87 -7.38 10.35 12.88
C ALA A 87 -8.83 10.15 13.35
N GLU A 88 -9.66 9.50 12.53
CA GLU A 88 -11.04 9.14 12.87
C GLU A 88 -11.09 8.26 14.13
N LEU A 89 -10.25 7.22 14.21
CA LEU A 89 -10.15 6.35 15.37
C LEU A 89 -9.78 7.13 16.64
N ARG A 90 -8.79 8.03 16.57
CA ARG A 90 -8.41 8.88 17.71
C ARG A 90 -9.56 9.76 18.18
N GLN A 91 -10.34 10.34 17.25
CA GLN A 91 -11.52 11.13 17.61
C GLN A 91 -12.59 10.28 18.29
N GLN A 92 -12.84 9.06 17.82
CA GLN A 92 -13.81 8.17 18.44
C GLN A 92 -13.35 7.72 19.84
N LEU A 93 -12.07 7.39 20.01
CA LEU A 93 -11.48 7.05 21.32
C LEU A 93 -11.54 8.22 22.31
N ALA A 94 -11.31 9.46 21.86
CA ALA A 94 -11.43 10.65 22.70
C ALA A 94 -12.87 10.93 23.15
N LYS A 95 -13.87 10.52 22.35
CA LYS A 95 -15.30 10.61 22.69
C LYS A 95 -15.77 9.47 23.60
N ASP A 96 -15.09 8.34 23.55
CA ASP A 96 -15.36 7.16 24.39
C ASP A 96 -14.66 7.26 25.75
N ALA A 97 -13.62 8.09 25.88
CA ALA A 97 -13.01 8.42 27.16
C ALA A 97 -14.06 9.08 28.07
N PRO A 98 -14.37 8.49 29.24
CA PRO A 98 -15.26 9.14 30.19
C PRO A 98 -14.60 10.47 30.58
N LEU A 99 -15.35 11.56 30.46
CA LEU A 99 -15.04 12.81 31.15
C LEU A 99 -14.70 12.42 32.59
N GLY A 100 -13.42 12.58 32.96
CA GLY A 100 -12.99 12.35 34.32
C GLY A 100 -13.88 13.18 35.23
N ASN A 101 -14.67 12.50 36.05
CA ASN A 101 -15.38 13.12 37.16
C ASN A 101 -14.34 13.91 37.97
N LYS A 102 -14.51 15.24 37.99
CA LYS A 102 -13.95 16.07 39.04
C LYS A 102 -14.69 15.79 40.34
#